data_AF-A0A139N4C9-F1
#
_entry.id   AF-A0A139N4C9-F1
#
_cell.length_a   1.000
_cell.length_b   1.000
_cell.length_c   1.000
_cell.angle_alpha   90.00
_cell.angle_beta   90.00
_cell.angle_gamma   90.00
#
_symmetry.space_group_name_H-M   'P 1'
#
loop_
_entity.id
_entity.type
_entity.pdbx_description
1 polymer ?
#
loop_
_entity_poly.entity_id
_entity_poly.type
_entity_poly.pdbx_seq_one_letter_code
_entity_poly.pdbx_strand_id
1 'polypeptide(L)'
;MVQSAQMASSTSFLQAYSIISVDNPILLDRLVKKTHLQPFIQNAGHFFVFCGGFRQHADFAQVKGVDIQNTLEGIDAVIVGSVDASLAAQNMTLAAESLGMGVCYIGGVRDGIEAGWLLFGGSLSNAY
;
A
#
# COMPACT_ATOMS: atom_id res chain seq x y z
N MET A 1 7.14 -6.88 -12.18
CA MET A 1 7.08 -6.19 -10.87
C MET A 1 5.80 -6.54 -10.11
N VAL A 2 4.62 -6.04 -10.49
CA VAL A 2 3.35 -6.33 -9.75
C VAL A 2 3.03 -7.84 -9.71
N GLN A 3 3.16 -8.55 -10.83
CA GLN A 3 2.96 -10.00 -10.85
C GLN A 3 3.92 -10.73 -9.89
N SER A 4 5.19 -10.32 -9.84
CA SER A 4 6.17 -10.89 -8.91
C SER A 4 5.75 -10.69 -7.45
N ALA A 5 5.24 -9.51 -7.11
CA ALA A 5 4.66 -9.24 -5.79
C ALA A 5 3.50 -10.19 -5.47
N GLN A 6 2.61 -10.41 -6.44
CA GLN A 6 1.43 -11.27 -6.30
C GLN A 6 1.76 -12.76 -6.13
N MET A 7 2.96 -13.19 -6.47
CA MET A 7 3.43 -14.57 -6.28
C MET A 7 3.97 -14.84 -4.86
N ALA A 8 3.99 -13.84 -3.97
CA ALA A 8 4.36 -14.05 -2.58
C ALA A 8 3.37 -14.98 -1.87
N SER A 9 3.87 -15.79 -0.93
CA SER A 9 3.02 -16.49 0.04
C SER A 9 2.14 -15.48 0.78
N SER A 10 0.89 -15.85 1.06
CA SER A 10 -0.05 -15.02 1.82
C SER A 10 -0.74 -15.84 2.91
N THR A 11 -1.03 -15.21 4.05
CA THR A 11 -1.75 -15.86 5.15
C THR A 11 -3.10 -16.36 4.67
N SER A 12 -3.37 -17.64 4.84
CA SER A 12 -4.66 -18.27 4.49
C SER A 12 -5.16 -17.97 3.07
N PHE A 13 -4.25 -17.66 2.14
CA PHE A 13 -4.57 -17.23 0.78
C PHE A 13 -5.42 -15.94 0.70
N LEU A 14 -5.38 -15.09 1.75
CA LEU A 14 -6.18 -13.87 1.85
C LEU A 14 -5.68 -12.78 0.90
N GLN A 15 -4.36 -12.71 0.66
CA GLN A 15 -3.74 -11.61 -0.07
C GLN A 15 -4.14 -10.27 0.56
N ALA A 16 -3.93 -10.14 1.88
CA ALA A 16 -4.39 -9.04 2.71
C ALA A 16 -3.56 -7.76 2.49
N TYR A 17 -3.48 -7.31 1.25
CA TYR A 17 -2.76 -6.10 0.86
C TYR A 17 -3.36 -5.46 -0.39
N SER A 18 -2.91 -4.25 -0.69
CA SER A 18 -3.15 -3.57 -1.96
C SER A 18 -1.88 -2.83 -2.38
N ILE A 19 -1.66 -2.74 -3.69
CA ILE A 19 -0.53 -2.02 -4.27
C ILE A 19 -1.08 -0.83 -5.03
N ILE A 20 -0.70 0.37 -4.60
CA ILE A 20 -1.10 1.61 -5.25
C ILE A 20 0.06 2.10 -6.09
N SER A 21 -0.19 2.23 -7.40
CA SER A 21 0.72 2.87 -8.34
C SER A 21 0.47 4.38 -8.32
N VAL A 22 1.49 5.18 -7.99
CA VAL A 22 1.39 6.64 -8.00
C VAL A 22 2.07 7.18 -9.25
N ASP A 23 1.28 7.35 -10.32
CA ASP A 23 1.72 7.84 -11.63
C ASP A 23 1.41 9.33 -11.86
N ASN A 24 0.46 9.90 -11.10
CA ASN A 24 0.11 11.30 -11.18
C ASN A 24 1.17 12.18 -10.48
N PRO A 25 1.91 13.04 -11.21
CA PRO A 25 2.98 13.85 -10.64
C PRO A 25 2.48 14.88 -9.63
N ILE A 26 1.24 15.39 -9.79
CA ILE A 26 0.62 16.32 -8.85
C ILE A 26 0.29 15.61 -7.53
N LEU A 27 -0.21 14.38 -7.62
CA LEU A 27 -0.49 13.55 -6.44
C LEU A 27 0.82 13.21 -5.71
N LEU A 28 1.86 12.83 -6.46
CA LEU A 28 3.17 12.50 -5.88
C LEU A 28 3.79 13.70 -5.17
N ASP A 29 3.77 14.89 -5.78
CA ASP A 29 4.27 16.13 -5.16
C ASP A 29 3.52 16.46 -3.87
N ARG A 30 2.18 16.36 -3.89
CA ARG A 30 1.35 16.58 -2.70
C ARG A 30 1.67 15.59 -1.60
N LEU A 31 1.83 14.32 -1.95
CA LEU A 31 2.17 13.27 -1.00
C LEU A 31 3.53 13.60 -0.37
N VAL A 32 4.60 13.73 -1.15
CA VAL A 32 5.96 14.01 -0.67
C VAL A 32 6.00 15.23 0.25
N LYS A 33 5.30 16.33 -0.09
CA LYS A 33 5.22 17.53 0.74
C LYS A 33 4.47 17.31 2.04
N LYS A 34 3.28 16.70 2.00
CA LYS A 34 2.43 16.50 3.19
C LYS A 34 3.02 15.49 4.16
N THR A 35 3.76 14.52 3.66
CA THR A 35 4.30 13.43 4.46
C THR A 35 5.79 13.62 4.79
N HIS A 36 6.32 14.81 4.50
CA HIS A 36 7.72 15.20 4.74
C HIS A 36 8.73 14.17 4.21
N LEU A 37 8.44 13.56 3.07
CA LEU A 37 9.31 12.54 2.48
C LEU A 37 10.49 13.16 1.74
N GLN A 38 11.42 12.31 1.37
CA GLN A 38 12.66 12.73 0.74
C GLN A 38 12.39 13.21 -0.70
N PRO A 39 12.90 14.39 -1.11
CA PRO A 39 12.66 14.95 -2.44
C PRO A 39 13.11 14.06 -3.61
N PHE A 40 14.08 13.14 -3.39
CA PHE A 40 14.55 12.24 -4.43
C PHE A 40 13.44 11.33 -4.97
N ILE A 41 12.36 11.11 -4.22
CA ILE A 41 11.20 10.31 -4.64
C ILE A 41 10.58 10.87 -5.92
N GLN A 42 10.61 12.20 -6.12
CA GLN A 42 10.07 12.84 -7.32
C GLN A 42 10.90 12.55 -8.58
N ASN A 43 12.14 12.11 -8.42
CA ASN A 43 13.05 11.74 -9.50
C ASN A 43 13.12 10.21 -9.72
N ALA A 44 12.41 9.42 -8.92
CA ALA A 44 12.37 7.97 -9.08
C ALA A 44 11.61 7.58 -10.35
N GLY A 45 11.99 6.44 -10.96
CA GLY A 45 11.31 5.94 -12.15
C GLY A 45 9.84 5.58 -11.92
N HIS A 46 9.48 5.18 -10.70
CA HIS A 46 8.10 4.96 -10.27
C HIS A 46 7.99 4.97 -8.74
N PHE A 47 6.81 5.29 -8.20
CA PHE A 47 6.53 5.22 -6.77
C PHE A 47 5.33 4.30 -6.49
N PHE A 48 5.56 3.26 -5.68
CA PHE A 48 4.52 2.32 -5.24
C PHE A 48 4.28 2.48 -3.74
N VAL A 49 3.01 2.41 -3.35
CA VAL A 49 2.60 2.34 -1.93
C VAL A 49 1.97 0.98 -1.69
N PHE A 50 2.52 0.24 -0.72
CA PHE A 50 1.98 -1.04 -0.28
C PHE A 50 1.14 -0.80 0.98
N CYS A 51 -0.13 -1.19 0.91
CA CYS A 51 -1.07 -1.06 2.02
C CYS A 51 -1.43 -2.46 2.52
N GLY A 52 -1.04 -2.81 3.74
CA GLY A 52 -1.52 -4.01 4.40
C GLY A 52 -2.94 -3.81 4.94
N GLY A 53 -3.82 -4.79 4.71
CA GLY A 53 -5.16 -4.77 5.28
C GLY A 53 -6.22 -5.44 4.41
N PHE A 54 -7.46 -5.31 4.87
CA PHE A 54 -8.58 -6.13 4.44
C PHE A 54 -9.63 -5.36 3.64
N ARG A 55 -9.28 -4.23 3.01
CA ARG A 55 -10.26 -3.35 2.36
C ARG A 55 -11.17 -4.10 1.38
N GLN A 56 -10.58 -4.90 0.50
CA GLN A 56 -11.32 -5.68 -0.48
C GLN A 56 -12.23 -6.74 0.17
N HIS A 57 -11.81 -7.31 1.29
CA HIS A 57 -12.59 -8.28 2.06
C HIS A 57 -13.78 -7.61 2.72
N ALA A 58 -13.60 -6.42 3.30
CA ALA A 58 -14.67 -5.62 3.88
C ALA A 58 -15.71 -5.22 2.83
N ASP A 59 -15.26 -4.73 1.67
CA ASP A 59 -16.15 -4.37 0.56
C ASP A 59 -16.94 -5.61 0.07
N PHE A 60 -16.28 -6.77 -0.07
CA PHE A 60 -16.94 -8.01 -0.47
C PHE A 60 -17.93 -8.53 0.59
N ALA A 61 -17.56 -8.49 1.86
CA ALA A 61 -18.41 -8.92 2.96
C ALA A 61 -19.67 -8.06 3.07
N GLN A 62 -19.55 -6.74 2.84
CA GLN A 62 -20.70 -5.83 2.76
C GLN A 62 -21.64 -6.23 1.62
N VAL A 63 -21.11 -6.49 0.42
CA VAL A 63 -21.92 -6.95 -0.73
C VAL A 63 -22.60 -8.30 -0.44
N LYS A 64 -21.96 -9.17 0.34
CA LYS A 64 -22.50 -10.48 0.72
C LYS A 64 -23.38 -10.47 1.96
N GLY A 65 -23.47 -9.35 2.68
CA GLY A 65 -24.18 -9.26 3.96
C GLY A 65 -23.59 -10.17 5.04
N VAL A 66 -22.28 -10.42 5.00
CA VAL A 66 -21.58 -11.26 5.99
C VAL A 66 -20.84 -10.35 6.97
N ASP A 67 -20.99 -10.63 8.26
CA ASP A 67 -20.23 -9.94 9.30
C ASP A 67 -18.83 -10.58 9.43
N ILE A 68 -17.81 -9.74 9.27
CA ILE A 68 -16.40 -10.11 9.43
C ILE A 68 -15.65 -9.16 10.36
N GLN A 69 -16.33 -8.38 11.20
CA GLN A 69 -15.69 -7.37 12.07
C GLN A 69 -14.54 -7.95 12.89
N ASN A 70 -14.74 -9.13 13.48
CA ASN A 70 -13.70 -9.83 14.25
C ASN A 70 -12.44 -10.19 13.43
N THR A 71 -12.54 -10.29 12.10
CA THR A 71 -11.39 -10.52 11.20
C THR A 71 -10.70 -9.22 10.80
N LEU A 72 -11.43 -8.11 10.77
CA LEU A 72 -10.92 -6.80 10.38
C LEU A 72 -10.21 -6.07 11.52
N GLU A 73 -10.49 -6.46 12.77
CA GLU A 73 -10.03 -5.79 13.97
C GLU A 73 -8.92 -6.55 14.71
N GLY A 74 -8.23 -5.83 15.60
CA GLY A 74 -7.25 -6.40 16.50
C GLY A 74 -5.84 -6.55 15.92
N ILE A 75 -4.95 -7.08 16.75
CA ILE A 75 -3.52 -7.19 16.43
C ILE A 75 -3.23 -8.20 15.31
N ASP A 76 -4.02 -9.27 15.25
CA ASP A 76 -3.85 -10.31 14.22
C ASP A 76 -4.08 -9.73 12.82
N ALA A 77 -5.11 -8.89 12.64
CA ALA A 77 -5.37 -8.22 11.37
C ALA A 77 -4.19 -7.32 10.95
N VAL A 78 -3.61 -6.59 11.90
CA VAL A 78 -2.42 -5.74 11.66
C VAL A 78 -1.21 -6.58 11.26
N ILE A 79 -0.95 -7.69 11.96
CA ILE A 79 0.18 -8.58 11.68
C ILE A 79 0.00 -9.22 10.31
N VAL A 80 -1.17 -9.80 10.02
CA VAL A 80 -1.46 -10.46 8.74
C VAL A 80 -1.30 -9.47 7.59
N GLY A 81 -1.94 -8.31 7.66
CA GLY A 81 -1.83 -7.30 6.60
C GLY A 81 -0.39 -6.80 6.41
N SER A 82 0.35 -6.59 7.50
CA SER A 82 1.74 -6.13 7.45
C SER A 82 2.68 -7.17 6.84
N VAL A 83 2.53 -8.45 7.20
CA VAL A 83 3.34 -9.55 6.68
C VAL A 83 3.06 -9.76 5.20
N ASP A 84 1.79 -9.88 4.81
CA ASP A 84 1.39 -10.08 3.41
C ASP A 84 1.90 -8.95 2.51
N ALA A 85 1.70 -7.69 2.93
CA ALA A 85 2.19 -6.53 2.19
C ALA A 85 3.73 -6.49 2.10
N SER A 86 4.43 -6.88 3.18
CA SER A 86 5.90 -6.89 3.20
C SER A 86 6.48 -7.97 2.28
N LEU A 87 5.90 -9.17 2.27
CA LEU A 87 6.33 -10.25 1.37
C LEU A 87 6.09 -9.87 -0.09
N ALA A 88 4.92 -9.31 -0.41
CA ALA A 88 4.61 -8.80 -1.74
C ALA A 88 5.59 -7.70 -2.16
N ALA A 89 5.87 -6.73 -1.28
CA ALA A 89 6.83 -5.67 -1.55
C ALA A 89 8.23 -6.23 -1.80
N GLN A 90 8.69 -7.18 -0.98
CA GLN A 90 10.03 -7.74 -1.11
C GLN A 90 10.21 -8.52 -2.42
N ASN A 91 9.20 -9.26 -2.85
CA ASN A 91 9.21 -9.90 -4.17
C ASN A 91 9.26 -8.88 -5.32
N MET A 92 8.58 -7.73 -5.18
CA MET A 92 8.70 -6.65 -6.17
C MET A 92 10.12 -6.08 -6.21
N THR A 93 10.72 -5.84 -5.04
CA THR A 93 12.08 -5.33 -4.89
C THR A 93 13.09 -6.23 -5.59
N LEU A 94 13.07 -7.54 -5.28
CA LEU A 94 13.96 -8.51 -5.92
C LEU A 94 13.76 -8.56 -7.44
N ALA A 95 12.50 -8.49 -7.91
CA ALA A 95 12.22 -8.46 -9.33
C ALA A 95 12.79 -7.19 -10.01
N ALA A 96 12.64 -6.02 -9.39
CA ALA A 96 13.21 -4.77 -9.90
C ALA A 96 14.75 -4.80 -9.92
N GLU A 97 15.37 -5.24 -8.84
CA GLU A 97 16.84 -5.36 -8.74
C GLU A 97 17.39 -6.36 -9.76
N SER A 98 16.68 -7.47 -10.02
CA SER A 98 17.06 -8.44 -11.06
C SER A 98 17.05 -7.87 -12.49
N LEU A 99 16.32 -6.77 -12.71
CA LEU A 99 16.28 -6.02 -13.96
C LEU A 99 17.27 -4.83 -13.98
N GLY A 100 18.15 -4.73 -12.99
CA GLY A 100 19.16 -3.67 -12.87
C GLY A 100 18.64 -2.34 -12.34
N MET A 101 17.43 -2.32 -11.75
CA MET A 101 16.88 -1.11 -11.13
C MET A 101 17.35 -0.95 -9.67
N GLY A 102 17.44 0.28 -9.19
CA GLY A 102 17.63 0.57 -7.77
C GLY A 102 16.28 0.72 -7.06
N VAL A 103 16.16 0.20 -5.83
CA VAL A 103 14.96 0.29 -5.01
C VAL A 103 15.29 0.87 -3.63
N CYS A 104 14.38 1.65 -3.07
CA CYS A 104 14.49 2.16 -1.70
C CYS A 104 13.11 2.09 -1.03
N TYR A 105 13.05 1.44 0.14
CA TYR A 105 11.85 1.45 0.97
C TYR A 105 11.67 2.79 1.66
N ILE A 106 10.46 3.35 1.55
CA ILE A 106 10.11 4.64 2.16
C ILE A 106 9.18 4.43 3.34
N GLY A 107 9.76 4.24 4.53
CA GLY A 107 8.99 4.02 5.77
C GLY A 107 8.20 5.25 6.25
N GLY A 108 8.63 6.45 5.88
CA GLY A 108 8.00 7.71 6.28
C GLY A 108 6.58 7.89 5.75
N VAL A 109 6.12 7.04 4.81
CA VAL A 109 4.73 7.09 4.32
C VAL A 109 3.70 6.93 5.44
N ARG A 110 4.08 6.26 6.54
CA ARG A 110 3.23 6.05 7.73
C ARG A 110 2.93 7.34 8.48
N ASP A 111 3.86 8.29 8.47
CA ASP A 111 3.71 9.57 9.18
C ASP A 111 2.65 10.46 8.49
N GLY A 112 2.34 10.12 7.24
CA GLY A 112 1.37 10.79 6.40
C GLY A 112 0.06 10.06 6.20
N ILE A 113 -0.39 9.25 7.16
CA ILE A 113 -1.57 8.39 6.99
C ILE A 113 -2.83 9.17 6.57
N GLU A 114 -2.98 10.42 7.03
CA GLU A 114 -4.06 11.33 6.62
C GLU A 114 -3.94 11.78 5.16
N ALA A 115 -2.71 11.99 4.68
CA ALA A 115 -2.45 12.27 3.27
C ALA A 115 -2.63 11.01 2.40
N GLY A 116 -2.53 9.82 3.00
CA GLY A 116 -2.85 8.53 2.38
C GLY A 116 -4.26 8.49 1.78
N TRP A 117 -5.22 9.25 2.32
CA TRP A 117 -6.56 9.38 1.74
C TRP A 117 -6.56 9.93 0.30
N LEU A 118 -5.56 10.72 -0.07
CA LEU A 118 -5.39 11.20 -1.45
C LEU A 118 -5.16 10.05 -2.43
N LEU A 119 -4.55 8.95 -1.98
CA LEU A 119 -4.28 7.77 -2.79
C LEU A 119 -5.57 7.01 -3.17
N PHE A 120 -6.64 7.19 -2.39
CA PHE A 120 -7.94 6.56 -2.60
C PHE A 120 -8.95 7.51 -3.28
N GLY A 121 -8.48 8.61 -3.88
CA GLY A 121 -9.34 9.58 -4.56
C GLY A 121 -10.04 10.58 -3.65
N GLY A 122 -9.63 10.70 -2.38
CA GLY A 122 -10.15 11.69 -1.45
C GLY A 122 -9.78 13.13 -1.85
N SER A 123 -10.74 14.05 -1.69
CA SER A 123 -10.51 15.51 -1.74
C SER A 123 -10.24 16.06 -0.35
N LEU A 124 -9.32 17.03 -0.21
CA LEU A 124 -9.07 17.74 1.05
C LEU A 124 -10.26 18.59 1.52
N SER A 125 -11.26 18.84 0.68
CA SER A 125 -12.49 19.54 1.08
C SER A 125 -13.36 18.74 2.07
N ASN A 126 -13.05 17.46 2.28
CA ASN A 126 -13.74 16.57 3.21
C ASN A 126 -12.90 16.21 4.45
N ALA A 127 -11.69 16.74 4.58
CA ALA A 127 -10.84 16.53 5.75
C ALA A 127 -10.91 17.75 6.66
N TYR A 128 -12.06 17.86 7.36
CA TYR A 128 -12.46 18.89 8.33
C TYR A 128 -12.54 20.34 7.81
#